data_AF-A0A0G3UZG4-F1
#
_entry.id   AF-A0A0G3UZG4-F1
#
_cell.length_a   1.000
_cell.length_b   1.000
_cell.length_c   1.000
_cell.angle_alpha   90.00
_cell.angle_beta   90.00
_cell.angle_gamma   90.00
#
_symmetry.space_group_name_H-M   'P 1'
#
loop_
_entity.id
_entity.type
_entity.pdbx_description
1 polymer ?
#
loop_
_entity_poly.entity_id
_entity_poly.type
_entity_poly.pdbx_seq_one_letter_code
_entity_poly.pdbx_strand_id
1 'polypeptide(L)'
;MNHPPGMPGMPGMAGMGGPVSTLDTVTAVLFILWAVSMWLAVGVLAYANRGPVKPWLYKTSVGLIGLGVIGQIGHFQEHVSQAVYWIAHPTSPAWMTPWANSLSRGMGQVDTTKPSLGMEILHLTGNFIFLAGLVGIVLITKRVAGQLQSRKWAKMGVWMQGIHGLEHVVLTASVALGAKRAIGLSTWFGTIDPGPALTTYRVWWHFVANLIGTGILALSLYHLWREKRSVKAGFGERTGDEASQTPGDGETPAHGEPCPTCHTTTGTSSTVGSAADSELVGAGRAT
;
A
#
# COMPACT_ATOMS: atom_id res chain seq x y z
N MET A 1 41.59 -41.96 -20.10
CA MET A 1 40.70 -41.14 -19.26
C MET A 1 39.60 -40.62 -20.16
N ASN A 2 38.40 -41.19 -20.03
CA ASN A 2 37.28 -40.90 -20.92
C ASN A 2 36.60 -39.62 -20.47
N HIS A 3 36.55 -38.61 -21.34
CA HIS A 3 35.75 -37.42 -21.11
C HIS A 3 34.26 -37.82 -20.99
N PRO A 4 33.51 -37.30 -20.00
CA PRO A 4 32.08 -37.53 -19.94
C PRO A 4 31.43 -36.95 -21.21
N PRO A 5 30.45 -37.65 -21.81
CA PRO A 5 29.70 -37.16 -22.96
C PRO A 5 29.07 -35.82 -22.61
N GLY A 6 29.32 -34.81 -23.45
CA GLY A 6 28.79 -33.46 -23.29
C GLY A 6 27.27 -33.50 -23.15
N MET A 7 26.77 -32.87 -22.09
CA MET A 7 25.33 -32.71 -21.87
C MET A 7 24.74 -31.98 -23.09
N PRO A 8 23.68 -32.52 -23.73
CA PRO A 8 22.96 -31.82 -24.78
C PRO A 8 22.49 -30.46 -24.23
N GLY A 9 22.88 -29.38 -24.89
CA GLY A 9 22.42 -28.03 -24.53
C GLY A 9 20.90 -28.02 -24.49
N MET A 10 20.32 -27.58 -23.36
CA MET A 10 18.87 -27.56 -23.18
C MET A 10 18.22 -26.74 -24.29
N PRO A 11 17.45 -27.36 -25.21
CA PRO A 11 16.71 -26.65 -26.23
C PRO A 11 15.51 -25.95 -25.56
N GLY A 12 15.37 -24.64 -25.74
CA GLY A 12 14.08 -23.99 -25.49
C GLY A 12 13.94 -23.12 -24.24
N MET A 13 14.98 -22.39 -23.83
CA MET A 13 14.73 -21.07 -23.22
C MET A 13 14.36 -20.08 -24.34
N ALA A 14 13.23 -20.34 -25.01
CA ALA A 14 12.61 -19.45 -25.97
C ALA A 14 12.13 -18.21 -25.22
N GLY A 15 13.02 -17.22 -25.06
CA GLY A 15 12.75 -16.08 -24.20
C GLY A 15 13.96 -15.25 -23.78
N MET A 16 15.20 -15.67 -24.05
CA MET A 16 16.34 -14.74 -24.04
C MET A 16 16.28 -13.85 -25.31
N GLY A 17 15.16 -13.15 -25.46
CA GLY A 17 14.83 -12.35 -26.62
C GLY A 17 15.65 -11.08 -26.59
N GLY A 18 16.52 -10.91 -27.59
CA GLY A 18 17.14 -9.66 -28.00
C GLY A 18 17.92 -8.87 -26.92
N PRO A 19 18.73 -7.89 -27.34
CA PRO A 19 19.23 -6.89 -26.41
C PRO A 19 18.06 -6.20 -25.69
N VAL A 20 18.25 -5.86 -24.42
CA VAL A 20 17.28 -5.03 -23.67
C VAL A 20 17.21 -3.67 -24.34
N SER A 21 16.00 -3.23 -24.68
CA SER A 21 15.79 -1.97 -25.38
C SER A 21 15.84 -0.78 -24.41
N THR A 22 16.16 0.41 -24.90
CA THR A 22 16.07 1.64 -24.10
C THR A 22 14.66 1.83 -23.52
N LEU A 23 13.63 1.41 -24.25
CA LEU A 23 12.24 1.48 -23.80
C LEU A 23 11.98 0.59 -22.57
N ASP A 24 12.56 -0.62 -22.54
CA ASP A 24 12.47 -1.53 -21.39
C ASP A 24 13.04 -0.87 -20.13
N THR A 25 14.23 -0.24 -20.25
CA THR A 25 14.86 0.46 -19.13
C THR A 25 14.07 1.70 -18.69
N VAL A 26 13.63 2.53 -19.64
CA VAL A 26 12.89 3.76 -19.32
C VAL A 26 11.57 3.44 -18.63
N THR A 27 10.81 2.46 -19.13
CA THR A 27 9.54 2.05 -18.50
C THR A 27 9.76 1.45 -17.11
N ALA A 28 10.81 0.64 -16.91
CA ALA A 28 11.18 0.13 -15.59
C ALA A 28 11.51 1.25 -14.60
N VAL A 29 12.31 2.25 -15.02
CA VAL A 29 12.64 3.42 -14.18
C VAL A 29 11.39 4.22 -13.85
N LEU A 30 10.51 4.49 -14.81
CA LEU A 30 9.25 5.20 -14.58
C LEU A 30 8.34 4.46 -13.60
N PHE A 31 8.28 3.13 -13.67
CA PHE A 31 7.49 2.32 -12.74
C PHE A 31 8.04 2.38 -11.31
N ILE A 32 9.37 2.36 -11.13
CA ILE A 32 10.02 2.57 -9.83
C ILE A 32 9.75 4.00 -9.30
N LEU A 33 9.89 5.01 -10.15
CA LEU A 33 9.60 6.40 -9.78
C LEU A 33 8.13 6.59 -9.38
N TRP A 34 7.22 5.86 -10.01
CA TRP A 34 5.81 5.83 -9.59
C TRP A 34 5.65 5.25 -8.19
N ALA A 35 6.30 4.12 -7.88
CA ALA A 35 6.30 3.56 -6.53
C ALA A 35 6.86 4.54 -5.48
N VAL A 36 7.97 5.21 -5.77
CA VAL A 36 8.54 6.26 -4.90
C VAL A 36 7.54 7.40 -4.70
N SER A 37 6.91 7.87 -5.77
CA SER A 37 5.92 8.96 -5.73
C SER A 37 4.70 8.60 -4.87
N MET A 38 4.24 7.35 -4.93
CA MET A 38 3.17 6.84 -4.08
C MET A 38 3.54 6.91 -2.59
N TRP A 39 4.77 6.52 -2.22
CA TRP A 39 5.24 6.59 -0.84
C TRP A 39 5.48 8.02 -0.36
N LEU A 40 5.92 8.92 -1.23
CA LEU A 40 5.97 10.36 -0.93
C LEU A 40 4.57 10.91 -0.63
N ALA A 41 3.56 10.53 -1.44
CA ALA A 41 2.16 10.91 -1.19
C ALA A 41 1.66 10.36 0.17
N VAL A 42 2.00 9.13 0.52
CA VAL A 42 1.73 8.56 1.86
C VAL A 42 2.38 9.41 2.95
N GLY A 43 3.65 9.81 2.78
CA GLY A 43 4.37 10.68 3.71
C GLY A 43 3.68 12.03 3.90
N VAL A 44 3.24 12.67 2.80
CA VAL A 44 2.47 13.92 2.84
C VAL A 44 1.15 13.75 3.57
N LEU A 45 0.40 12.68 3.31
CA LEU A 45 -0.86 12.39 4.01
C LEU A 45 -0.63 12.14 5.52
N ALA A 46 0.45 11.43 5.88
CA ALA A 46 0.82 11.18 7.27
C ALA A 46 1.19 12.48 7.99
N TYR A 47 1.98 13.34 7.34
CA TYR A 47 2.33 14.66 7.85
C TYR A 47 1.11 15.56 7.99
N ALA A 48 0.24 15.60 6.98
CA ALA A 48 -1.03 16.32 7.03
C ALA A 48 -1.85 15.89 8.25
N ASN A 49 -1.87 14.62 8.62
CA ASN A 49 -2.61 14.18 9.81
C ASN A 49 -2.06 14.72 11.14
N ARG A 50 -0.92 15.41 11.16
CA ARG A 50 -0.34 16.09 12.33
C ARG A 50 -0.57 17.61 12.33
N GLY A 51 -0.91 18.21 11.19
CA GLY A 51 -1.06 19.67 11.08
C GLY A 51 -1.56 20.15 9.71
N PRO A 52 -1.80 21.45 9.55
CA PRO A 52 -2.26 22.00 8.28
C PRO A 52 -1.22 21.79 7.17
N VAL A 53 -1.70 21.44 5.97
CA VAL A 53 -0.90 21.36 4.75
C VAL A 53 -1.62 22.15 3.66
N LYS A 54 -0.87 22.63 2.67
CA LYS A 54 -1.48 23.31 1.51
C LYS A 54 -2.53 22.39 0.86
N PRO A 55 -3.76 22.85 0.60
CA PRO A 55 -4.85 21.99 0.10
C PRO A 55 -4.53 21.24 -1.19
N TRP A 56 -3.72 21.83 -2.07
CA TRP A 56 -3.30 21.20 -3.32
C TRP A 56 -2.40 19.97 -3.07
N LEU A 57 -1.49 20.01 -2.09
CA LEU A 57 -0.63 18.87 -1.74
C LEU A 57 -1.45 17.67 -1.28
N TYR A 58 -2.47 17.93 -0.44
CA TYR A 58 -3.40 16.90 0.01
C TYR A 58 -4.18 16.31 -1.17
N LYS A 59 -4.80 17.16 -2.00
CA LYS A 59 -5.58 16.72 -3.18
C LYS A 59 -4.73 15.91 -4.16
N THR A 60 -3.51 16.38 -4.46
CA THR A 60 -2.56 15.65 -5.32
C THR A 60 -2.18 14.31 -4.70
N SER A 61 -1.92 14.25 -3.39
CA SER A 61 -1.60 13.00 -2.71
C SER A 61 -2.77 12.01 -2.77
N VAL A 62 -4.00 12.46 -2.52
CA VAL A 62 -5.21 11.63 -2.68
C VAL A 62 -5.38 11.15 -4.13
N GLY A 63 -5.14 12.03 -5.10
CA GLY A 63 -5.17 11.68 -6.52
C GLY A 63 -4.15 10.60 -6.89
N LEU A 64 -2.90 10.72 -6.41
CA LEU A 64 -1.86 9.72 -6.60
C LEU A 64 -2.24 8.38 -5.96
N ILE A 65 -2.75 8.39 -4.72
CA ILE A 65 -3.26 7.18 -4.06
C ILE A 65 -4.38 6.53 -4.89
N GLY A 66 -5.28 7.34 -5.46
CA GLY A 66 -6.30 6.88 -6.40
C GLY A 66 -5.72 6.23 -7.67
N LEU A 67 -4.66 6.81 -8.23
CA LEU A 67 -3.94 6.23 -9.38
C LEU A 67 -3.33 4.85 -9.05
N GLY A 68 -2.91 4.63 -7.79
CA GLY A 68 -2.46 3.32 -7.32
C GLY A 68 -3.50 2.20 -7.48
N VAL A 69 -4.80 2.53 -7.45
CA VAL A 69 -5.88 1.55 -7.70
C VAL A 69 -5.81 1.01 -9.12
N ILE A 70 -5.48 1.86 -10.10
CA ILE A 70 -5.30 1.44 -11.50
C ILE A 70 -4.12 0.48 -11.61
N GLY A 71 -3.03 0.76 -10.89
CA GLY A 71 -1.88 -0.15 -10.78
C GLY A 71 -2.28 -1.52 -10.24
N GLN A 72 -3.10 -1.58 -9.19
CA GLN A 72 -3.57 -2.84 -8.63
C GLN A 72 -4.49 -3.62 -9.59
N ILE A 73 -5.33 -2.93 -10.37
CA ILE A 73 -6.16 -3.57 -11.40
C ILE A 73 -5.26 -4.23 -12.47
N GLY A 74 -4.26 -3.52 -12.97
CA GLY A 74 -3.30 -4.08 -13.94
C GLY A 74 -2.51 -5.26 -13.37
N HIS A 75 -2.04 -5.13 -12.13
CA HIS A 75 -1.31 -6.20 -11.44
C HIS A 75 -2.17 -7.45 -11.24
N PHE A 76 -3.43 -7.29 -10.80
CA PHE A 76 -4.35 -8.42 -10.65
C PHE A 76 -4.71 -9.05 -12.01
N GLN A 77 -4.89 -8.23 -13.05
CA GLN A 77 -5.12 -8.72 -14.41
C GLN A 77 -3.97 -9.60 -14.92
N GLU A 78 -2.72 -9.23 -14.63
CA GLU A 78 -1.54 -10.04 -14.95
C GLU A 78 -1.62 -11.43 -14.28
N HIS A 79 -1.94 -11.50 -12.98
CA HIS A 79 -2.09 -12.76 -12.25
C HIS A 79 -3.27 -13.61 -12.74
N VAL A 80 -4.38 -12.99 -13.11
CA VAL A 80 -5.52 -13.69 -13.75
C VAL A 80 -5.07 -14.30 -15.08
N SER A 81 -4.38 -13.52 -15.92
CA SER A 81 -3.89 -14.01 -17.21
C SER A 81 -2.87 -15.13 -17.05
N GLN A 82 -1.98 -15.06 -16.05
CA GLN A 82 -1.06 -16.15 -15.70
C GLN A 82 -1.80 -17.42 -15.28
N ALA A 83 -2.81 -17.31 -14.42
CA ALA A 83 -3.62 -18.46 -13.99
C ALA A 83 -4.38 -19.09 -15.16
N VAL A 84 -5.01 -18.28 -16.02
CA VAL A 84 -5.72 -18.75 -17.21
C VAL A 84 -4.76 -19.43 -18.19
N TYR A 85 -3.61 -18.81 -18.47
CA TYR A 85 -2.59 -19.40 -19.34
C TYR A 85 -2.08 -20.73 -18.78
N TRP A 86 -1.84 -20.79 -17.47
CA TRP A 86 -1.36 -21.99 -16.77
C TRP A 86 -2.34 -23.16 -16.89
N ILE A 87 -3.65 -22.91 -16.76
CA ILE A 87 -4.68 -23.95 -16.94
C ILE A 87 -4.58 -24.58 -18.34
N ALA A 88 -4.30 -23.79 -19.37
CA ALA A 88 -4.11 -24.27 -20.73
C ALA A 88 -2.72 -24.89 -20.99
N HIS A 89 -1.70 -24.51 -20.20
CA HIS A 89 -0.30 -24.88 -20.42
C HIS A 89 0.45 -25.21 -19.12
N PRO A 90 0.05 -26.26 -18.37
CA PRO A 90 0.55 -26.54 -17.01
C PRO A 90 2.00 -27.05 -16.94
N THR A 91 2.70 -27.15 -18.07
CA THR A 91 4.11 -27.54 -18.14
C THR A 91 4.98 -26.45 -18.78
N SER A 92 4.36 -25.36 -19.23
CA SER A 92 5.07 -24.23 -19.84
C SER A 92 5.55 -23.24 -18.76
N PRO A 93 6.55 -22.39 -19.06
CA PRO A 93 6.88 -21.27 -18.18
C PRO A 93 5.66 -20.38 -17.92
N ALA A 94 5.67 -19.66 -16.79
CA ALA A 94 4.63 -18.68 -16.52
C ALA A 94 4.62 -17.62 -17.64
N TRP A 95 3.44 -17.39 -18.22
CA TRP A 95 3.26 -16.38 -19.24
C TRP A 95 3.33 -14.97 -18.66
N MET A 96 3.73 -14.02 -19.48
CA MET A 96 3.71 -12.61 -19.12
C MET A 96 3.12 -11.79 -20.25
N THR A 97 2.39 -10.73 -19.91
CA THR A 97 2.05 -9.72 -20.90
C THR A 97 3.31 -9.05 -21.47
N PRO A 98 3.25 -8.49 -22.69
CA PRO A 98 4.40 -7.79 -23.28
C PRO A 98 4.96 -6.67 -22.41
N TRP A 99 4.09 -5.93 -21.70
CA TRP A 99 4.52 -4.83 -20.83
C TRP A 99 5.13 -5.34 -19.53
N ALA A 100 4.59 -6.38 -18.90
CA ALA A 100 5.22 -6.99 -17.73
C ALA A 100 6.59 -7.58 -18.07
N ASN A 101 6.71 -8.24 -19.23
CA ASN A 101 7.98 -8.78 -19.71
C ASN A 101 9.01 -7.66 -19.98
N SER A 102 8.58 -6.56 -20.60
CA SER A 102 9.41 -5.36 -20.83
C SER A 102 9.93 -4.76 -19.52
N LEU A 103 9.05 -4.54 -18.53
CA LEU A 103 9.43 -4.02 -17.21
C LEU A 103 10.41 -4.96 -16.49
N SER A 104 10.14 -6.27 -16.48
CA SER A 104 11.02 -7.26 -15.86
C SER A 104 12.40 -7.28 -16.49
N ARG A 105 12.49 -7.26 -17.84
CA ARG A 105 13.78 -7.18 -18.55
C ARG A 105 14.53 -5.88 -18.23
N GLY A 106 13.83 -4.75 -18.18
CA GLY A 106 14.40 -3.46 -17.80
C GLY A 106 14.95 -3.46 -16.37
N MET A 107 14.23 -4.03 -15.42
CA MET A 107 14.66 -4.17 -14.02
C MET A 107 15.80 -5.19 -13.85
N GLY A 108 15.83 -6.25 -14.66
CA GLY A 108 16.88 -7.26 -14.65
C GLY A 108 18.26 -6.75 -15.04
N GLN A 109 18.36 -5.53 -15.59
CA GLN A 109 19.64 -4.87 -15.89
C GLN A 109 20.50 -4.61 -14.64
N VAL A 110 19.90 -4.62 -13.44
CA VAL A 110 20.64 -4.50 -12.18
C VAL A 110 21.68 -5.62 -12.01
N ASP A 111 21.35 -6.84 -12.45
CA ASP A 111 22.28 -7.97 -12.49
C ASP A 111 21.85 -8.97 -13.56
N THR A 112 22.48 -8.87 -14.73
CA THR A 112 22.16 -9.71 -15.90
C THR A 112 22.56 -11.18 -15.73
N THR A 113 23.33 -11.51 -14.68
CA THR A 113 23.68 -12.90 -14.35
C THR A 113 22.54 -13.63 -13.62
N LYS A 114 21.51 -12.90 -13.18
CA LYS A 114 20.39 -13.41 -12.39
C LYS A 114 19.06 -13.21 -13.14
N PRO A 115 18.67 -14.14 -14.04
CA PRO A 115 17.51 -13.95 -14.92
C PRO A 115 16.17 -13.79 -14.17
N SER A 116 16.05 -14.30 -12.95
CA SER A 116 14.86 -14.12 -12.13
C SER A 116 14.80 -12.79 -11.38
N LEU A 117 15.91 -12.05 -11.24
CA LEU A 117 15.96 -10.85 -10.39
C LEU A 117 15.01 -9.76 -10.88
N GLY A 118 14.94 -9.53 -12.19
CA GLY A 118 14.03 -8.55 -12.78
C GLY A 118 12.56 -8.82 -12.44
N MET A 119 12.18 -10.10 -12.43
CA MET A 119 10.83 -10.53 -12.03
C MET A 119 10.54 -10.28 -10.55
N GLU A 120 11.49 -10.56 -9.67
CA GLU A 120 11.32 -10.33 -8.24
C GLU A 120 11.23 -8.82 -7.94
N ILE A 121 12.06 -7.99 -8.59
CA ILE A 121 11.98 -6.52 -8.47
C ILE A 121 10.62 -6.00 -8.98
N LEU A 122 10.11 -6.53 -10.10
CA LEU A 122 8.82 -6.13 -10.65
C LEU A 122 7.69 -6.41 -9.67
N HIS A 123 7.63 -7.63 -9.12
CA HIS A 123 6.64 -8.00 -8.12
C HIS A 123 6.78 -7.14 -6.87
N LEU A 124 7.99 -6.96 -6.35
CA LEU A 124 8.25 -6.12 -5.18
C LEU A 124 7.72 -4.70 -5.39
N THR A 125 8.03 -4.09 -6.54
CA THR A 125 7.59 -2.74 -6.89
C THR A 125 6.06 -2.63 -6.97
N GLY A 126 5.40 -3.58 -7.65
CA GLY A 126 3.93 -3.62 -7.74
C GLY A 126 3.27 -3.79 -6.37
N ASN A 127 3.80 -4.67 -5.53
CA ASN A 127 3.30 -4.88 -4.17
C ASN A 127 3.45 -3.64 -3.27
N PHE A 128 4.54 -2.87 -3.45
CA PHE A 128 4.75 -1.62 -2.72
C PHE A 128 3.80 -0.50 -3.17
N ILE A 129 3.48 -0.41 -4.47
CA ILE A 129 2.44 0.50 -4.98
C ILE A 129 1.09 0.16 -4.36
N PHE A 130 0.73 -1.12 -4.32
CA PHE A 130 -0.52 -1.57 -3.74
C PHE A 130 -0.59 -1.28 -2.23
N LEU A 131 0.48 -1.59 -1.49
CA LEU A 131 0.58 -1.28 -0.06
C LEU A 131 0.43 0.22 0.21
N ALA A 132 1.10 1.07 -0.57
CA ALA A 132 0.98 2.52 -0.45
C ALA A 132 -0.47 2.98 -0.67
N GLY A 133 -1.20 2.39 -1.63
CA GLY A 133 -2.62 2.65 -1.86
C GLY A 133 -3.48 2.37 -0.62
N LEU A 134 -3.32 1.20 -0.01
CA LEU A 134 -4.05 0.81 1.21
C LEU A 134 -3.71 1.68 2.41
N VAL A 135 -2.42 1.96 2.64
CA VAL A 135 -1.97 2.89 3.68
C VAL A 135 -2.55 4.29 3.44
N GLY A 136 -2.59 4.75 2.19
CA GLY A 136 -3.22 6.00 1.80
C GLY A 136 -4.69 6.08 2.23
N ILE A 137 -5.49 5.03 2.00
CA ILE A 137 -6.89 4.98 2.46
C ILE A 137 -6.99 5.05 4.00
N VAL A 138 -6.12 4.33 4.72
CA VAL A 138 -6.07 4.42 6.19
C VAL A 138 -5.78 5.85 6.65
N LEU A 139 -4.85 6.54 5.98
CA LEU A 139 -4.46 7.91 6.33
C LEU A 139 -5.53 8.95 5.96
N ILE A 140 -6.17 8.82 4.80
CA ILE A 140 -7.29 9.69 4.38
C ILE A 140 -8.44 9.60 5.37
N THR A 141 -8.76 8.38 5.81
CA THR A 141 -9.88 8.17 6.72
C THR A 141 -9.54 8.51 8.16
N LYS A 142 -8.26 8.63 8.55
CA LYS A 142 -7.79 8.74 9.95
C LYS A 142 -8.43 9.86 10.77
N ARG A 143 -8.77 11.00 10.15
CA ARG A 143 -9.29 12.18 10.85
C ARG A 143 -10.76 12.09 11.26
N VAL A 144 -11.51 11.19 10.63
CA VAL A 144 -12.94 11.04 10.93
C VAL A 144 -13.09 10.35 12.28
N ALA A 145 -13.90 10.93 13.18
CA ALA A 145 -14.27 10.32 14.43
C ALA A 145 -15.11 9.04 14.19
N GLY A 146 -14.91 8.03 15.03
CA GLY A 146 -15.64 6.75 14.95
C GLY A 146 -14.96 5.65 14.12
N GLN A 147 -15.67 4.53 13.99
CA GLN A 147 -15.21 3.32 13.31
C GLN A 147 -15.76 3.27 11.89
N LEU A 148 -14.96 3.73 10.92
CA LEU A 148 -15.27 3.62 9.50
C LEU A 148 -14.98 2.21 8.98
N GLN A 149 -15.91 1.63 8.19
CA GLN A 149 -15.70 0.31 7.59
C GLN A 149 -14.58 0.37 6.55
N SER A 150 -14.48 1.47 5.80
CA SER A 150 -13.37 1.69 4.85
C SER A 150 -12.00 1.55 5.51
N ARG A 151 -11.83 2.14 6.72
CA ARG A 151 -10.61 2.06 7.51
C ARG A 151 -10.35 0.65 8.04
N LYS A 152 -11.39 -0.08 8.48
CA LYS A 152 -11.26 -1.46 8.94
C LYS A 152 -10.73 -2.37 7.82
N TRP A 153 -11.36 -2.34 6.65
CA TRP A 153 -10.92 -3.12 5.49
C TRP A 153 -9.53 -2.71 5.01
N ALA A 154 -9.24 -1.41 4.93
CA ALA A 154 -7.92 -0.93 4.54
C ALA A 154 -6.82 -1.43 5.50
N LYS A 155 -7.05 -1.42 6.83
CA LYS A 155 -6.11 -1.97 7.81
C LYS A 155 -5.87 -3.46 7.63
N MET A 156 -6.92 -4.25 7.38
CA MET A 156 -6.77 -5.67 7.06
C MET A 156 -5.93 -5.87 5.80
N GLY A 157 -6.17 -5.05 4.77
CA GLY A 157 -5.39 -5.02 3.54
C GLY A 157 -3.92 -4.70 3.82
N VAL A 158 -3.62 -3.67 4.62
CA VAL A 158 -2.24 -3.30 4.98
C VAL A 158 -1.50 -4.46 5.65
N TRP A 159 -2.16 -5.22 6.53
CA TRP A 159 -1.54 -6.38 7.17
C TRP A 159 -1.27 -7.51 6.18
N MET A 160 -2.27 -7.91 5.41
CA MET A 160 -2.15 -8.98 4.42
C MET A 160 -1.09 -8.62 3.35
N GLN A 161 -1.19 -7.42 2.80
CA GLN A 161 -0.26 -6.91 1.79
C GLN A 161 1.13 -6.64 2.35
N GLY A 162 1.22 -6.30 3.64
CA GLY A 162 2.50 -6.15 4.34
C GLY A 162 3.25 -7.48 4.48
N ILE A 163 2.54 -8.55 4.85
CA ILE A 163 3.13 -9.90 4.94
C ILE A 163 3.56 -10.39 3.56
N HIS A 164 2.71 -10.23 2.55
CA HIS A 164 3.02 -10.61 1.16
C HIS A 164 4.16 -9.76 0.58
N GLY A 165 4.18 -8.45 0.83
CA GLY A 165 5.26 -7.57 0.44
C GLY A 165 6.59 -7.92 1.12
N LEU A 166 6.57 -8.28 2.41
CA LEU A 166 7.75 -8.76 3.12
C LEU A 166 8.29 -10.06 2.50
N GLU A 167 7.41 -10.97 2.11
CA GLU A 167 7.80 -12.18 1.37
C GLU A 167 8.58 -11.82 0.10
N HIS A 168 8.09 -10.87 -0.70
CA HIS A 168 8.79 -10.41 -1.89
C HIS A 168 10.13 -9.72 -1.59
N VAL A 169 10.25 -9.02 -0.46
CA VAL A 169 11.54 -8.49 -0.01
C VAL A 169 12.52 -9.64 0.22
N VAL A 170 12.11 -10.71 0.91
CA VAL A 170 12.97 -11.87 1.19
C VAL A 170 13.31 -12.62 -0.11
N LEU A 171 12.34 -12.85 -1.00
CA LEU A 171 12.58 -13.47 -2.31
C LEU A 171 13.59 -12.67 -3.13
N THR A 172 13.38 -11.35 -3.25
CA THR A 172 14.28 -10.45 -3.99
C THR A 172 15.68 -10.42 -3.37
N ALA A 173 15.76 -10.27 -2.04
CA ALA A 173 17.03 -10.21 -1.33
C ALA A 173 17.80 -11.53 -1.43
N SER A 174 17.14 -12.68 -1.31
CA SER A 174 17.79 -13.99 -1.44
C SER A 174 18.43 -14.18 -2.82
N VAL A 175 17.72 -13.84 -3.90
CA VAL A 175 18.28 -13.88 -5.26
C VAL A 175 19.41 -12.86 -5.42
N ALA A 176 19.21 -11.62 -4.96
CA ALA A 176 20.20 -10.56 -5.06
C ALA A 176 21.51 -10.92 -4.34
N LEU A 177 21.44 -11.57 -3.18
CA LEU A 177 22.57 -12.03 -2.38
C LEU A 177 23.20 -13.36 -2.88
N GLY A 178 22.72 -13.91 -4.00
CA GLY A 178 23.35 -15.05 -4.67
C GLY A 178 22.80 -16.42 -4.27
N ALA A 179 21.64 -16.49 -3.62
CA ALA A 179 20.95 -17.77 -3.48
C ALA A 179 20.59 -18.32 -4.87
N LYS A 180 20.77 -19.63 -5.07
CA LYS A 180 20.46 -20.31 -6.34
C LYS A 180 18.96 -20.24 -6.69
N ARG A 181 18.11 -19.95 -5.71
CA ARG A 181 16.65 -19.91 -5.81
C ARG A 181 16.12 -18.85 -4.84
N ALA A 182 14.98 -18.27 -5.14
CA ALA A 182 14.28 -17.38 -4.24
C ALA A 182 13.78 -18.17 -3.01
N ILE A 183 13.85 -17.58 -1.82
CA ILE A 183 13.44 -18.19 -0.55
C ILE A 183 12.26 -17.41 0.03
N GLY A 184 11.12 -18.06 0.20
CA GLY A 184 9.88 -17.44 0.72
C GLY A 184 8.69 -18.40 0.71
N LEU A 185 7.53 -17.98 1.20
CA LEU A 185 6.34 -18.84 1.33
C LEU A 185 5.93 -19.45 -0.02
N SER A 186 5.90 -18.66 -1.09
CA SER A 186 5.64 -19.01 -2.49
C SER A 186 6.66 -19.95 -3.14
N THR A 187 7.73 -20.30 -2.41
CA THR A 187 8.72 -21.31 -2.83
C THR A 187 8.84 -22.43 -1.79
N TRP A 188 7.97 -22.44 -0.79
CA TRP A 188 8.06 -23.26 0.42
C TRP A 188 9.44 -23.15 1.08
N PHE A 189 9.91 -21.92 1.29
CA PHE A 189 11.25 -21.60 1.79
C PHE A 189 12.38 -22.20 0.94
N GLY A 190 12.15 -22.34 -0.37
CA GLY A 190 13.10 -22.89 -1.33
C GLY A 190 13.14 -24.42 -1.40
N THR A 191 12.27 -25.16 -0.71
CA THR A 191 12.31 -26.63 -0.75
C THR A 191 11.73 -27.22 -2.04
N ILE A 192 10.91 -26.47 -2.78
CA ILE A 192 10.38 -26.95 -4.07
C ILE A 192 11.45 -26.72 -5.13
N ASP A 193 11.81 -27.78 -5.86
CA ASP A 193 12.80 -27.68 -6.92
C ASP A 193 12.28 -26.90 -8.13
N PRO A 194 13.16 -26.16 -8.85
CA PRO A 194 12.78 -25.45 -10.06
C PRO A 194 12.15 -26.39 -11.10
N GLY A 195 10.98 -26.01 -11.62
CA GLY A 195 10.25 -26.80 -12.59
C GLY A 195 8.74 -26.51 -12.55
N PRO A 196 7.93 -27.30 -13.27
CA PRO A 196 6.48 -27.10 -13.37
C PRO A 196 5.78 -27.06 -12.00
N ALA A 197 6.24 -27.86 -11.02
CA ALA A 197 5.67 -27.86 -9.67
C ALA A 197 5.84 -26.51 -8.96
N LEU A 198 7.04 -25.93 -8.98
CA LEU A 198 7.30 -24.60 -8.42
C LEU A 198 6.49 -23.53 -9.16
N THR A 199 6.44 -23.59 -10.49
CA THR A 199 5.65 -22.63 -11.28
C THR A 199 4.16 -22.72 -10.96
N THR A 200 3.61 -23.94 -10.87
CA THR A 200 2.21 -24.18 -10.46
C THR A 200 1.93 -23.49 -9.13
N TYR A 201 2.76 -23.79 -8.13
CA TYR A 201 2.57 -23.30 -6.79
C TYR A 201 2.66 -21.78 -6.72
N ARG A 202 3.66 -21.19 -7.40
CA ARG A 202 3.81 -19.72 -7.48
C ARG A 202 2.60 -19.07 -8.16
N VAL A 203 2.16 -19.55 -9.32
CA VAL A 203 1.02 -18.97 -10.05
C VAL A 203 -0.22 -18.95 -9.15
N TRP A 204 -0.56 -20.07 -8.52
CA TRP A 204 -1.74 -20.14 -7.64
C TRP A 204 -1.59 -19.32 -6.35
N TRP A 205 -0.40 -19.33 -5.73
CA TRP A 205 -0.11 -18.53 -4.54
C TRP A 205 -0.36 -17.04 -4.80
N HIS A 206 0.29 -16.50 -5.84
CA HIS A 206 0.15 -15.08 -6.16
C HIS A 206 -1.26 -14.75 -6.64
N PHE A 207 -1.92 -15.63 -7.41
CA PHE A 207 -3.30 -15.44 -7.83
C PHE A 207 -4.25 -15.32 -6.63
N VAL A 208 -4.21 -16.26 -5.69
CA VAL A 208 -5.09 -16.25 -4.50
C VAL A 208 -4.79 -15.05 -3.61
N ALA A 209 -3.51 -14.75 -3.35
CA ALA A 209 -3.11 -13.59 -2.56
C ALA A 209 -3.62 -12.28 -3.20
N ASN A 210 -3.42 -12.09 -4.51
CA ASN A 210 -3.87 -10.89 -5.20
C ASN A 210 -5.40 -10.81 -5.33
N LEU A 211 -6.10 -11.95 -5.46
CA LEU A 211 -7.56 -11.99 -5.45
C LEU A 211 -8.11 -11.50 -4.11
N ILE A 212 -7.59 -12.03 -2.99
CA ILE A 212 -8.00 -11.61 -1.64
C ILE A 212 -7.66 -10.13 -1.42
N GLY A 213 -6.43 -9.71 -1.74
CA GLY A 213 -6.01 -8.32 -1.61
C GLY A 213 -6.88 -7.36 -2.41
N THR A 214 -7.18 -7.70 -3.67
CA THR A 214 -8.05 -6.90 -4.55
C THR A 214 -9.48 -6.84 -4.02
N GLY A 215 -10.01 -7.95 -3.48
CA GLY A 215 -11.31 -7.98 -2.82
C GLY A 215 -11.37 -7.03 -1.61
N ILE A 216 -10.34 -7.05 -0.76
CA ILE A 216 -10.23 -6.13 0.39
C ILE A 216 -10.15 -4.67 -0.07
N LEU A 217 -9.35 -4.38 -1.11
CA LEU A 217 -9.26 -3.04 -1.67
C LEU A 217 -10.62 -2.58 -2.22
N ALA A 218 -11.31 -3.43 -2.99
CA ALA A 218 -12.62 -3.12 -3.56
C ALA A 218 -13.65 -2.82 -2.46
N LEU A 219 -13.70 -3.63 -1.39
CA LEU A 219 -14.55 -3.38 -0.23
C LEU A 219 -14.19 -2.08 0.48
N SER A 220 -12.90 -1.81 0.67
CA SER A 220 -12.42 -0.57 1.28
C SER A 220 -12.85 0.67 0.46
N LEU A 221 -12.70 0.62 -0.86
CA LEU A 221 -13.10 1.69 -1.78
C LEU A 221 -14.62 1.86 -1.85
N TYR A 222 -15.37 0.76 -1.87
CA TYR A 222 -16.84 0.77 -1.83
C TYR A 222 -17.34 1.48 -0.57
N HIS A 223 -16.82 1.09 0.60
CA HIS A 223 -17.16 1.75 1.85
C HIS A 223 -16.69 3.20 1.89
N LEU A 224 -15.49 3.51 1.37
CA LEU A 224 -14.97 4.88 1.31
C LEU A 224 -15.87 5.78 0.46
N TRP A 225 -16.36 5.26 -0.67
CA TRP A 225 -17.29 5.99 -1.54
C TRP A 225 -18.64 6.25 -0.86
N ARG A 226 -19.16 5.28 -0.07
CA ARG A 226 -20.38 5.47 0.74
C ARG A 226 -20.17 6.44 1.90
N GLU A 227 -19.00 6.41 2.52
CA GLU A 227 -18.62 7.22 3.69
C GLU A 227 -18.04 8.60 3.30
N LYS A 228 -17.95 8.93 2.00
CA LYS A 228 -17.28 10.13 1.49
C LYS A 228 -17.76 11.45 2.10
N ARG A 229 -19.06 11.52 2.45
CA ARG A 229 -19.65 12.72 3.06
C ARG A 229 -19.09 12.94 4.47
N SER A 230 -19.05 11.90 5.29
CA SER A 230 -18.46 11.92 6.63
C SER A 230 -16.96 12.22 6.58
N VAL A 231 -16.25 11.66 5.60
CA VAL A 231 -14.84 11.98 5.36
C VAL A 231 -14.67 13.45 5.03
N LYS A 232 -15.43 13.99 4.07
CA LYS A 232 -15.35 15.41 3.68
C LYS A 232 -15.68 16.35 4.85
N ALA A 233 -16.68 16.03 5.66
CA ALA A 233 -17.07 16.84 6.83
C ALA A 233 -15.90 16.97 7.83
N GLY A 234 -15.22 15.86 8.14
CA GLY A 234 -14.06 15.86 9.05
C GLY A 234 -12.84 16.65 8.54
N PHE A 235 -12.81 17.06 7.27
CA PHE A 235 -11.80 17.99 6.74
C PHE A 235 -12.28 19.45 6.72
N GLY A 236 -13.60 19.70 6.70
CA GLY A 236 -14.18 21.04 6.62
C GLY A 236 -14.11 21.81 7.93
N GLU A 237 -14.38 21.14 9.06
CA GLU A 237 -14.48 21.77 10.39
C GLU A 237 -13.22 22.57 10.77
N ARG A 238 -12.02 22.03 10.53
CA ARG A 238 -10.76 22.70 10.90
C ARG A 238 -10.43 23.95 10.08
N THR A 239 -10.92 24.03 8.84
CA THR A 239 -10.64 25.20 7.97
C THR A 239 -11.49 26.41 8.40
N GLY A 240 -12.67 26.16 8.98
CA GLY A 240 -13.54 27.20 9.52
C GLY A 240 -13.05 27.79 10.84
N ASP A 241 -12.49 26.95 11.71
CA ASP A 241 -11.96 27.37 13.02
C ASP A 241 -10.70 28.26 12.88
N GLU A 242 -9.79 27.95 11.94
CA GLU A 242 -8.60 28.76 11.70
C GLU A 242 -8.92 30.10 11.02
N ALA A 243 -9.90 30.15 10.10
CA ALA A 243 -10.31 31.41 9.46
C ALA A 243 -10.95 32.40 10.43
N SER A 244 -11.62 31.88 11.48
CA SER A 244 -12.30 32.68 12.51
C SER A 244 -11.36 33.21 13.60
N GLN A 245 -10.10 32.75 13.64
CA GLN A 245 -9.07 33.23 14.56
C GLN A 245 -8.09 34.22 13.93
N THR A 246 -8.42 34.81 12.77
CA THR A 246 -7.70 36.01 12.33
C THR A 246 -7.95 37.07 13.41
N PRO A 247 -6.95 37.46 14.22
CA PRO A 247 -7.14 38.49 15.22
C PRO A 247 -7.54 39.72 14.43
N GLY A 248 -8.76 40.22 14.66
CA GLY A 248 -9.14 41.51 14.12
C GLY A 248 -8.02 42.46 14.47
N ASP A 249 -7.40 43.03 13.43
CA ASP A 249 -6.37 44.04 13.56
C ASP A 249 -6.85 45.01 14.63
N GLY A 250 -6.14 45.00 15.76
CA GLY A 250 -6.47 45.78 16.92
C GLY A 250 -6.47 47.24 16.50
N GLU A 251 -7.66 47.75 16.23
CA GLU A 251 -7.97 49.15 16.38
C GLU A 251 -7.58 49.47 17.83
N THR A 252 -6.39 50.05 17.95
CA THR A 252 -5.76 50.41 19.21
C THR A 252 -6.72 51.34 19.92
N PRO A 253 -7.32 50.96 21.06
CA PRO A 253 -8.13 51.90 21.81
C PRO A 253 -7.17 52.95 22.36
N ALA A 254 -7.34 54.18 21.90
CA ALA A 254 -6.64 55.30 22.47
C ALA A 254 -6.89 55.35 23.98
N HIS A 255 -5.79 55.30 24.72
CA HIS A 255 -5.72 55.51 26.15
C HIS A 255 -6.47 56.79 26.58
N GLY A 256 -7.27 56.67 27.64
CA GLY A 256 -7.35 57.71 28.67
C GLY A 256 -8.75 58.09 29.12
N GLU A 257 -9.27 57.40 30.15
CA GLU A 257 -9.66 58.05 31.41
C GLU A 257 -9.99 56.99 32.49
N PRO A 258 -9.46 57.12 33.73
CA PRO A 258 -9.79 56.23 34.84
C PRO A 258 -11.07 56.68 35.54
N CYS A 259 -12.08 55.81 35.56
CA CYS A 259 -13.26 56.00 36.41
C CYS A 259 -13.09 55.18 37.71
N PRO A 260 -13.05 55.82 38.89
CA PRO A 260 -13.08 55.14 40.16
C PRO A 260 -14.54 54.91 40.56
N THR A 261 -14.95 53.68 40.84
CA THR A 261 -15.64 53.28 42.09
C THR A 261 -16.25 51.88 42.00
N CYS A 262 -15.96 51.11 43.05
CA CYS A 262 -16.81 50.17 43.79
C CYS A 262 -17.88 49.36 43.04
N HIS A 263 -17.83 48.03 43.20
CA HIS A 263 -18.76 47.36 44.11
C HIS A 263 -18.31 45.93 44.44
N THR A 264 -18.15 45.69 45.73
CA THR A 264 -18.06 44.40 46.40
C THR A 264 -19.42 43.71 46.38
N THR A 265 -19.50 42.48 45.86
CA THR A 265 -20.57 41.55 46.27
C THR A 265 -20.03 40.12 46.33
N THR A 266 -19.79 39.69 47.56
CA THR A 266 -19.71 38.29 48.01
C THR A 266 -20.98 37.52 47.63
N GLY A 267 -20.83 36.35 47.01
CA GLY A 267 -21.92 35.45 46.68
C GLY A 267 -21.48 33.99 46.75
N THR A 268 -21.63 33.42 47.94
CA THR A 268 -21.52 32.00 48.29
C THR A 268 -22.64 31.20 47.61
N SER A 269 -22.33 30.07 46.97
CA SER A 269 -23.29 28.95 46.88
C SER A 269 -22.59 27.62 46.60
N SER A 270 -22.80 26.72 47.53
CA SER A 270 -22.49 25.29 47.58
C SER A 270 -23.49 24.44 46.78
N THR A 271 -23.04 23.34 46.16
CA THR A 271 -23.72 22.02 46.17
C THR A 271 -22.81 20.95 45.50
N VAL A 272 -22.43 19.88 46.21
CA VAL A 272 -23.03 18.52 46.17
C VAL A 272 -22.99 17.94 44.75
N GLY A 273 -22.14 16.98 44.39
CA GLY A 273 -22.06 15.62 44.91
C GLY A 273 -22.80 14.67 43.95
N SER A 274 -22.08 13.77 43.26
CA SER A 274 -22.68 12.53 42.73
C SER A 274 -21.60 11.49 42.40
N ALA A 275 -21.63 10.41 43.16
CA ALA A 275 -20.96 9.14 42.93
C ALA A 275 -22.03 8.13 42.49
N ALA A 276 -21.73 7.32 41.48
CA ALA A 276 -22.47 6.15 40.95
C ALA A 276 -22.12 6.04 39.45
N ASP A 277 -21.77 4.93 38.81
CA ASP A 277 -21.89 3.51 39.12
C ASP A 277 -20.78 2.73 38.40
N SER A 278 -20.25 1.71 39.05
CA SER A 278 -19.42 0.68 38.43
C SER A 278 -20.08 -0.67 38.69
N GLU A 279 -20.96 -1.06 37.78
CA GLU A 279 -21.48 -2.42 37.66
C GLU A 279 -21.38 -2.84 36.19
N LEU A 280 -20.59 -3.89 35.91
CA LEU A 280 -20.91 -4.82 34.83
C LEU A 280 -20.20 -6.16 35.08
N VAL A 281 -21.00 -7.00 35.73
CA VAL A 281 -20.96 -8.46 35.79
C VAL A 281 -21.06 -9.06 34.39
N GLY A 282 -20.40 -10.20 34.16
CA GLY A 282 -20.89 -11.18 33.18
C GLY A 282 -19.85 -11.93 32.35
N ALA A 283 -18.98 -12.72 32.99
CA ALA A 283 -18.24 -13.79 32.31
C ALA A 283 -19.00 -15.11 32.45
N GLY A 284 -19.77 -15.48 31.43
CA GLY A 284 -20.35 -16.82 31.26
C GLY A 284 -19.63 -17.53 30.12
N ARG A 285 -18.85 -18.57 30.44
CA ARG A 285 -18.24 -19.49 29.47
C ARG A 285 -18.72 -20.90 29.79
N ALA A 286 -19.59 -21.44 28.95
CA ALA A 286 -20.01 -22.82 28.98
C ALA A 286 -18.97 -23.69 28.26
N THR A 287 -18.80 -24.88 28.82
CA THR A 287 -18.14 -26.09 28.30
C THR A 287 -18.80 -26.63 27.05
#